data_AF-A0A661NMR0-F1
#
_entry.id   AF-A0A661NMR0-F1
#
_cell.length_a   1.000
_cell.length_b   1.000
_cell.length_c   1.000
_cell.angle_alpha   90.00
_cell.angle_beta   90.00
_cell.angle_gamma   90.00
#
_symmetry.space_group_name_H-M   'P 1'
#
loop_
_entity.id
_entity.type
_entity.pdbx_description
1 polymer ?
#
loop_
_entity_poly.entity_id
_entity_poly.type
_entity_poly.pdbx_seq_one_letter_code
_entity_poly.pdbx_strand_id
1 'polypeptide(L)'
;MLAASMTTVAEAQVSGENLPEPSVAAERLDAIFARQAGHAEFGRYLGGIGGIAIGGTGIGVGTWLMLDDSSWADRDLALFTGGLMIGLGTVALAGGIYNLTRPSFGSDRYERFRLALADGLSEREVGQFEGELRLEAERGHFARKMGVITGFANILGGAGIVIATAAATTNGDQETTGYVIGSVLGGLGLLHALKSIFWPSRGERVWRQYLEGDMPEARASVTVEVVPSVSPENAGVTLLGSF
;
A
#
# COMPACT_ATOMS: atom_id res chain seq x y z
N MET A 1 19.70 21.33 -21.84
CA MET A 1 18.92 21.42 -23.10
C MET A 1 18.17 20.11 -23.41
N LEU A 2 17.68 19.38 -22.37
CA LEU A 2 16.98 18.09 -22.48
C LEU A 2 15.57 18.10 -21.84
N ALA A 3 15.17 19.20 -21.22
CA ALA A 3 13.87 19.30 -20.53
C ALA A 3 12.71 19.75 -21.43
N ALA A 4 12.99 20.23 -22.65
CA ALA A 4 11.97 20.78 -23.55
C ALA A 4 11.31 19.75 -24.48
N SER A 5 11.84 18.52 -24.60
CA SER A 5 11.30 17.51 -25.52
C SER A 5 10.42 16.44 -24.85
N MET A 6 10.30 16.42 -23.52
CA MET A 6 9.40 15.48 -22.83
C MET A 6 7.97 16.01 -22.71
N THR A 7 7.76 17.33 -22.74
CA THR A 7 6.43 17.93 -22.61
C THR A 7 5.58 17.74 -23.88
N THR A 8 6.20 17.72 -25.05
CA THR A 8 5.49 17.65 -26.35
C THR A 8 4.96 16.25 -26.70
N VAL A 9 5.47 15.19 -26.05
CA VAL A 9 5.04 13.81 -26.31
C VAL A 9 3.79 13.44 -25.51
N ALA A 10 3.56 14.09 -24.36
CA ALA A 10 2.41 13.81 -23.50
C ALA A 10 1.07 14.29 -24.11
N GLU A 11 1.07 15.40 -24.87
CA GLU A 11 -0.16 15.91 -25.51
C GLU A 11 -0.58 15.08 -26.75
N ALA A 12 0.35 14.43 -27.44
CA ALA A 12 0.06 13.70 -28.67
C ALA A 12 -0.55 12.30 -28.45
N GLN A 13 -0.42 11.71 -27.25
CA GLN A 13 -0.98 10.38 -26.96
C GLN A 13 -2.43 10.39 -26.47
N VAL A 14 -3.01 11.57 -26.19
CA VAL A 14 -4.41 11.68 -25.70
C VAL A 14 -5.43 11.57 -26.83
N SER A 15 -5.03 11.76 -28.09
CA SER A 15 -5.94 11.84 -29.24
C SER A 15 -6.48 10.49 -29.76
N GLY A 16 -6.24 9.36 -29.08
CA GLY A 16 -6.61 8.04 -29.60
C GLY A 16 -7.31 7.10 -28.61
N GLU A 17 -7.53 7.50 -27.36
CA GLU A 17 -8.33 6.71 -26.42
C GLU A 17 -9.81 6.99 -26.72
N ASN A 18 -10.56 5.97 -27.17
CA ASN A 18 -12.00 6.06 -27.39
C ASN A 18 -12.70 6.23 -26.03
N LEU A 19 -12.82 7.46 -25.57
CA LEU A 19 -13.58 7.78 -24.37
C LEU A 19 -15.08 7.57 -24.64
N PRO A 20 -15.82 7.02 -23.67
CA PRO A 20 -17.26 6.83 -23.80
C PRO A 20 -18.00 8.17 -23.87
N GLU A 21 -19.17 8.17 -24.50
CA GLU A 21 -20.11 9.30 -24.46
C GLU A 21 -20.39 9.71 -23.00
N PRO A 22 -20.59 11.01 -22.69
CA PRO A 22 -20.66 11.50 -21.30
C PRO A 22 -21.71 10.82 -20.41
N SER A 23 -22.84 10.40 -20.98
CA SER A 23 -23.89 9.68 -20.24
C SER A 23 -23.45 8.27 -19.85
N VAL A 24 -22.76 7.56 -20.74
CA VAL A 24 -22.20 6.22 -20.49
C VAL A 24 -21.01 6.33 -19.52
N ALA A 25 -20.19 7.36 -19.66
CA ALA A 25 -19.10 7.69 -18.74
C ALA A 25 -19.63 7.86 -17.31
N ALA A 26 -20.69 8.66 -17.13
CA ALA A 26 -21.29 8.91 -15.83
C ALA A 26 -21.82 7.63 -15.18
N GLU A 27 -22.51 6.75 -15.93
CA GLU A 27 -23.00 5.47 -15.42
C GLU A 27 -21.85 4.55 -14.96
N ARG A 28 -20.77 4.47 -15.76
CA ARG A 28 -19.57 3.69 -15.42
C ARG A 28 -18.88 4.24 -14.17
N LEU A 29 -18.74 5.56 -14.08
CA LEU A 29 -18.13 6.23 -12.94
C LEU A 29 -18.94 6.00 -11.66
N ASP A 30 -20.27 6.05 -11.72
CA ASP A 30 -21.14 5.73 -10.58
C ASP A 30 -20.87 4.31 -10.06
N ALA A 31 -20.91 3.32 -10.96
CA ALA A 31 -20.68 1.92 -10.61
C ALA A 31 -19.29 1.67 -10.01
N ILE A 32 -18.26 2.30 -10.60
CA ILE A 32 -16.88 2.20 -10.13
C ILE A 32 -16.71 2.86 -8.76
N PHE A 33 -17.20 4.10 -8.58
CA PHE A 33 -17.02 4.84 -7.34
C PHE A 33 -17.84 4.24 -6.20
N ALA A 34 -19.04 3.74 -6.45
CA ALA A 34 -19.83 3.00 -5.47
C ALA A 34 -19.05 1.79 -4.95
N ARG A 35 -18.47 0.99 -5.85
CA ARG A 35 -17.62 -0.15 -5.47
C ARG A 35 -16.37 0.30 -4.73
N GLN A 36 -15.74 1.38 -5.16
CA GLN A 36 -14.52 1.88 -4.53
C GLN A 36 -14.78 2.35 -3.10
N ALA A 37 -15.89 3.06 -2.86
CA ALA A 37 -16.30 3.55 -1.54
C ALA A 37 -16.44 2.38 -0.54
N GLY A 38 -17.13 1.30 -0.93
CA GLY A 38 -17.27 0.11 -0.07
C GLY A 38 -15.95 -0.57 0.32
N HIS A 39 -14.94 -0.50 -0.55
CA HIS A 39 -13.61 -1.09 -0.29
C HIS A 39 -12.59 -0.10 0.29
N ALA A 40 -12.91 1.20 0.37
CA ALA A 40 -11.97 2.22 0.82
C ALA A 40 -11.74 2.13 2.33
N GLU A 41 -12.79 1.85 3.10
CA GLU A 41 -12.71 1.71 4.55
C GLU A 41 -11.86 0.51 4.97
N PHE A 42 -12.09 -0.66 4.36
CA PHE A 42 -11.31 -1.86 4.68
C PHE A 42 -9.81 -1.66 4.42
N GLY A 43 -9.46 -1.06 3.28
CA GLY A 43 -8.06 -0.74 2.96
C GLY A 43 -7.44 0.26 3.95
N ARG A 44 -8.24 1.22 4.42
CA ARG A 44 -7.84 2.18 5.45
C ARG A 44 -7.50 1.49 6.77
N TYR A 45 -8.40 0.63 7.25
CA TYR A 45 -8.21 -0.10 8.51
C TYR A 45 -7.05 -1.08 8.44
N LEU A 46 -6.97 -1.92 7.40
CA LEU A 46 -5.88 -2.86 7.25
C LEU A 46 -4.51 -2.16 7.13
N GLY A 47 -4.43 -1.13 6.28
CA GLY A 47 -3.19 -0.37 6.12
C GLY A 47 -2.80 0.37 7.40
N GLY A 48 -3.78 0.89 8.12
CA GLY A 48 -3.59 1.57 9.39
C GLY A 48 -3.10 0.65 10.52
N ILE A 49 -3.86 -0.41 10.80
CA ILE A 49 -3.52 -1.40 11.83
C ILE A 49 -2.20 -2.09 11.50
N GLY A 50 -1.99 -2.47 10.23
CA GLY A 50 -0.74 -3.08 9.78
C GLY A 50 0.46 -2.15 9.98
N GLY A 51 0.32 -0.87 9.62
CA GLY A 51 1.37 0.13 9.85
C GLY A 51 1.71 0.33 11.32
N ILE A 52 0.69 0.37 12.20
CA ILE A 52 0.87 0.48 13.65
C ILE A 52 1.57 -0.75 14.23
N ALA A 53 1.14 -1.96 13.84
CA ALA A 53 1.72 -3.20 14.33
C ALA A 53 3.19 -3.35 13.90
N ILE A 54 3.49 -3.11 12.62
CA ILE A 54 4.85 -3.13 12.08
C ILE A 54 5.69 -2.05 12.76
N GLY A 55 5.15 -0.84 12.91
CA GLY A 55 5.84 0.28 13.51
C GLY A 55 6.20 0.05 14.97
N GLY A 56 5.23 -0.41 15.77
CA GLY A 56 5.44 -0.77 17.17
C GLY A 56 6.46 -1.91 17.34
N THR A 57 6.41 -2.92 16.46
CA THR A 57 7.39 -4.01 16.46
C THR A 57 8.80 -3.49 16.15
N GLY A 58 8.96 -2.64 15.13
CA GLY A 58 10.25 -2.05 14.77
C GLY A 58 10.84 -1.20 15.90
N ILE A 59 10.02 -0.39 16.58
CA ILE A 59 10.45 0.41 17.73
C ILE A 59 10.86 -0.50 18.90
N GLY A 60 10.06 -1.52 19.21
CA GLY A 60 10.32 -2.46 20.30
C GLY A 60 11.61 -3.24 20.09
N VAL A 61 11.79 -3.84 18.90
CA VAL A 61 13.01 -4.56 18.52
C VAL A 61 14.21 -3.61 18.52
N GLY A 62 14.09 -2.43 17.93
CA GLY A 62 15.19 -1.47 17.88
C GLY A 62 15.62 -0.99 19.27
N THR A 63 14.67 -0.77 20.17
CA THR A 63 14.95 -0.40 21.57
C THR A 63 15.60 -1.55 22.32
N TRP A 64 15.11 -2.79 22.14
CA TRP A 64 15.73 -3.97 22.73
C TRP A 64 17.19 -4.13 22.27
N LEU A 65 17.47 -3.98 20.98
CA LEU A 65 18.83 -4.03 20.42
C LEU A 65 19.77 -2.96 21.02
N MET A 66 19.25 -1.77 21.33
CA MET A 66 20.05 -0.69 21.91
C MET A 66 20.30 -0.86 23.41
N LEU A 67 19.41 -1.55 24.12
CA LEU A 67 19.48 -1.74 25.57
C LEU A 67 20.17 -3.03 25.99
N ASP A 68 20.23 -4.03 25.10
CA ASP A 68 20.86 -5.31 25.41
C ASP A 68 22.37 -5.26 25.16
N ASP A 69 23.11 -5.02 26.24
CA ASP A 69 24.59 -4.98 26.25
C ASP A 69 25.22 -6.37 26.04
N SER A 70 24.44 -7.45 26.11
CA SER A 70 24.95 -8.83 26.16
C SER A 70 24.88 -9.60 24.83
N SER A 71 24.07 -9.14 23.87
CA SER A 71 23.70 -9.95 22.71
C SER A 71 24.41 -9.58 21.41
N TRP A 72 25.39 -8.68 21.40
CA TRP A 72 26.12 -8.33 20.18
C TRP A 72 27.62 -8.20 20.42
N ALA A 73 28.42 -8.85 19.56
CA ALA A 73 29.87 -8.74 19.58
C ALA A 73 30.39 -7.32 19.26
N ASP A 74 29.55 -6.49 18.64
CA ASP A 74 29.86 -5.10 18.28
C ASP A 74 28.72 -4.17 18.75
N ARG A 75 29.01 -3.35 19.75
CA ARG A 75 28.05 -2.41 20.34
C ARG A 75 27.66 -1.30 19.36
N ASP A 76 28.58 -0.85 18.50
CA ASP A 76 28.31 0.22 17.54
C ASP A 76 27.36 -0.28 16.44
N LEU A 77 27.54 -1.51 15.99
CA LEU A 77 26.63 -2.16 15.05
C LEU A 77 25.22 -2.34 15.64
N ALA A 78 25.12 -2.72 16.92
CA ALA A 78 23.84 -2.87 17.62
C ALA A 78 23.12 -1.52 17.75
N LEU A 79 23.84 -0.45 18.13
CA LEU A 79 23.28 0.90 18.23
C LEU A 79 22.81 1.43 16.87
N PHE A 80 23.61 1.23 15.82
CA PHE A 80 23.24 1.63 14.46
C PHE A 80 22.00 0.88 13.95
N THR A 81 21.99 -0.45 14.09
CA THR A 81 20.88 -1.30 13.65
C THR A 81 19.60 -0.99 14.45
N GLY A 82 19.73 -0.85 15.77
CA GLY A 82 18.62 -0.48 16.64
C GLY A 82 18.05 0.90 16.31
N GLY A 83 18.91 1.89 16.07
CA GLY A 83 18.51 3.22 15.62
C GLY A 83 17.77 3.20 14.27
N LEU A 84 18.24 2.42 13.29
CA LEU A 84 17.53 2.23 12.01
C LEU A 84 16.15 1.59 12.21
N MET A 85 16.04 0.56 13.05
CA MET A 85 14.76 -0.10 13.33
C MET A 85 13.76 0.82 14.02
N ILE A 86 14.22 1.65 14.96
CA ILE A 86 13.37 2.69 15.57
C ILE A 86 12.93 3.72 14.52
N GLY A 87 13.84 4.18 13.66
CA GLY A 87 13.52 5.13 12.60
C GLY A 87 12.47 4.59 11.63
N LEU A 88 12.70 3.39 11.09
CA LEU A 88 11.75 2.71 10.18
C LEU A 88 10.43 2.40 10.88
N GLY A 89 10.48 1.93 12.13
CA GLY A 89 9.31 1.66 12.96
C GLY A 89 8.47 2.91 13.20
N THR A 90 9.11 4.05 13.48
CA THR A 90 8.43 5.34 13.66
C THR A 90 7.73 5.80 12.39
N VAL A 91 8.39 5.67 11.23
CA VAL A 91 7.79 6.02 9.93
C VAL A 91 6.59 5.11 9.63
N ALA A 92 6.71 3.80 9.85
CA ALA A 92 5.61 2.85 9.66
C ALA A 92 4.43 3.14 10.60
N LEU A 93 4.72 3.45 11.87
CA LEU A 93 3.72 3.81 12.89
C LEU A 93 2.98 5.09 12.49
N ALA A 94 3.71 6.14 12.15
CA ALA A 94 3.13 7.42 11.71
C ALA A 94 2.30 7.23 10.43
N GLY A 95 2.78 6.42 9.48
CA GLY A 95 2.04 6.05 8.27
C GLY A 95 0.77 5.27 8.58
N GLY A 96 0.79 4.37 9.57
CA GLY A 96 -0.37 3.64 10.06
C GLY A 96 -1.42 4.58 10.67
N ILE A 97 -1.00 5.46 11.58
CA ILE A 97 -1.86 6.48 12.19
C ILE A 97 -2.45 7.39 11.10
N TYR A 98 -1.63 7.90 10.19
CA TYR A 98 -2.07 8.72 9.07
C TYR A 98 -3.09 8.01 8.17
N ASN A 99 -2.88 6.72 7.90
CA ASN A 99 -3.85 5.92 7.16
C ASN A 99 -5.17 5.82 7.90
N LEU A 100 -5.20 5.66 9.22
CA LEU A 100 -6.45 5.61 9.98
C LEU A 100 -7.16 6.96 10.03
N THR A 101 -6.42 8.07 10.15
CA THR A 101 -7.01 9.40 10.35
C THR A 101 -7.42 10.08 9.06
N ARG A 102 -6.81 9.73 7.92
CA ARG A 102 -7.19 10.34 6.63
C ARG A 102 -8.60 9.88 6.20
N PRO A 103 -9.45 10.80 5.72
CA PRO A 103 -10.70 10.44 5.07
C PRO A 103 -10.46 9.46 3.93
N SER A 104 -11.39 8.53 3.72
CA SER A 104 -11.32 7.62 2.58
C SER A 104 -11.54 8.43 1.30
N PHE A 105 -10.49 8.58 0.48
CA PHE A 105 -10.60 9.32 -0.79
C PHE A 105 -11.71 8.77 -1.70
N GLY A 106 -12.01 7.47 -1.59
CA GLY A 106 -13.08 6.84 -2.36
C GLY A 106 -14.48 7.27 -1.94
N SER A 107 -14.75 7.38 -0.63
CA SER A 107 -16.06 7.79 -0.14
C SER A 107 -16.35 9.26 -0.41
N ASP A 108 -15.39 10.15 -0.15
CA ASP A 108 -15.54 11.59 -0.41
C ASP A 108 -15.72 11.87 -1.91
N ARG A 109 -14.89 11.23 -2.77
CA ARG A 109 -15.06 11.35 -4.23
C ARG A 109 -16.42 10.86 -4.67
N TYR A 110 -16.90 9.73 -4.14
CA TYR A 110 -18.20 9.19 -4.51
C TYR A 110 -19.34 10.13 -4.10
N GLU A 111 -19.27 10.71 -2.90
CA GLU A 111 -20.25 11.68 -2.43
C GLU A 111 -20.26 12.94 -3.31
N ARG A 112 -19.09 13.51 -3.63
CA ARG A 112 -18.97 14.65 -4.56
C ARG A 112 -19.54 14.32 -5.94
N PHE A 113 -19.26 13.12 -6.45
CA PHE A 113 -19.80 12.64 -7.73
C PHE A 113 -21.33 12.53 -7.70
N ARG A 114 -21.89 11.96 -6.63
CA ARG A 114 -23.35 11.80 -6.48
C ARG A 114 -24.08 13.12 -6.39
N LEU A 115 -23.52 14.11 -5.71
CA LEU A 115 -24.08 15.46 -5.65
C LEU A 115 -24.09 16.11 -7.04
N ALA A 116 -22.96 16.05 -7.76
CA ALA A 116 -22.88 16.55 -9.13
C ALA A 116 -23.83 15.81 -10.09
N LEU A 117 -24.04 14.50 -9.88
CA LEU A 117 -24.99 13.71 -10.67
C LEU A 117 -26.43 14.13 -10.45
N ALA A 118 -26.80 14.42 -9.19
CA ALA A 118 -28.14 14.88 -8.84
C ALA A 118 -28.46 16.26 -9.43
N ASP A 119 -27.45 17.12 -9.56
CA ASP A 119 -27.57 18.47 -10.12
C ASP A 119 -27.52 18.52 -11.66
N GLY A 120 -27.22 17.39 -12.31
CA GLY A 120 -27.06 17.28 -13.77
C GLY A 120 -25.61 17.49 -14.19
N LEU A 121 -24.86 16.40 -14.22
CA LEU A 121 -23.42 16.38 -14.51
C LEU A 121 -23.11 16.94 -15.91
N SER A 122 -22.28 18.00 -15.97
CA SER A 122 -21.78 18.55 -17.23
C SER A 122 -20.65 17.70 -17.82
N GLU A 123 -20.42 17.80 -19.13
CA GLU A 123 -19.31 17.10 -19.82
C GLU A 123 -17.94 17.43 -19.19
N ARG A 124 -17.74 18.69 -18.78
CA ARG A 124 -16.53 19.12 -18.08
C ARG A 124 -16.35 18.42 -16.75
N GLU A 125 -17.42 18.26 -15.98
CA GLU A 125 -17.38 17.59 -14.68
C GLU A 125 -17.14 16.09 -14.83
N VAL A 126 -17.75 15.45 -15.84
CA VAL A 126 -17.44 14.05 -16.20
C VAL A 126 -15.94 13.90 -16.45
N GLY A 127 -15.38 14.75 -17.32
CA GLY A 127 -13.94 14.74 -17.62
C GLY A 127 -13.05 15.01 -16.40
N GLN A 128 -13.52 15.81 -15.43
CA GLN A 128 -12.80 16.02 -14.17
C GLN A 128 -12.74 14.73 -13.33
N PHE A 129 -13.85 14.02 -13.19
CA PHE A 129 -13.88 12.75 -12.45
C PHE A 129 -13.10 11.63 -13.15
N GLU A 130 -13.13 11.57 -14.48
CA GLU A 130 -12.24 10.70 -15.26
C GLU A 130 -10.76 11.05 -15.02
N GLY A 131 -10.43 12.34 -15.00
CA GLY A 131 -9.10 12.83 -14.69
C GLY A 131 -8.63 12.42 -13.29
N GLU A 132 -9.51 12.48 -12.29
CA GLU A 132 -9.22 11.98 -10.93
C GLU A 132 -8.93 10.47 -10.94
N LEU A 133 -9.67 9.68 -11.73
CA LEU A 133 -9.48 8.23 -11.85
C LEU A 133 -8.17 7.89 -12.57
N ARG A 134 -7.84 8.60 -13.64
CA ARG A 134 -6.57 8.48 -14.37
C ARG A 134 -5.38 8.84 -13.49
N LEU A 135 -5.47 9.94 -12.75
CA LEU A 135 -4.42 10.37 -11.82
C LEU A 135 -4.18 9.32 -10.74
N GLU A 136 -5.23 8.64 -10.27
CA GLU A 136 -5.09 7.53 -9.33
C GLU A 136 -4.37 6.32 -9.96
N ALA A 137 -4.66 6.00 -11.22
CA ALA A 137 -3.93 4.96 -11.95
C ALA A 137 -2.45 5.31 -12.14
N GLU A 138 -2.14 6.56 -12.50
CA GLU A 138 -0.76 7.04 -12.62
C GLU A 138 0.00 6.97 -11.30
N ARG A 139 -0.63 7.42 -10.20
CA ARG A 139 -0.08 7.28 -8.84
C ARG A 139 0.12 5.83 -8.46
N GLY A 140 -0.83 4.95 -8.80
CA GLY A 140 -0.75 3.52 -8.56
C GLY A 140 0.40 2.87 -9.34
N HIS A 141 0.58 3.26 -10.60
CA HIS A 141 1.70 2.84 -11.44
C HIS A 141 3.05 3.28 -10.87
N PHE A 142 3.14 4.53 -10.42
CA PHE A 142 4.33 5.06 -9.77
C PHE A 142 4.64 4.34 -8.46
N ALA A 143 3.65 4.16 -7.58
CA ALA A 143 3.78 3.44 -6.33
C ALA A 143 4.25 1.99 -6.55
N ARG A 144 3.77 1.35 -7.62
CA ARG A 144 4.19 0.02 -8.01
C ARG A 144 5.67 -0.01 -8.42
N LYS A 145 6.14 0.95 -9.23
CA LYS A 145 7.57 1.10 -9.56
C LYS A 145 8.43 1.29 -8.30
N MET A 146 7.99 2.14 -7.39
CA MET A 146 8.67 2.32 -6.10
C MET A 146 8.67 1.03 -5.28
N GLY A 147 7.57 0.27 -5.27
CA GLY A 147 7.46 -1.03 -4.61
C GLY A 147 8.48 -2.04 -5.14
N VAL A 148 8.75 -2.06 -6.45
CA VAL A 148 9.82 -2.88 -7.05
C VAL A 148 11.19 -2.46 -6.52
N ILE A 149 11.50 -1.16 -6.53
CA ILE A 149 12.77 -0.62 -6.05
C ILE A 149 12.98 -0.96 -4.57
N THR A 150 11.97 -0.71 -3.73
CA THR A 150 11.99 -1.05 -2.31
C THR A 150 12.12 -2.55 -2.08
N GLY A 151 11.45 -3.38 -2.89
CA GLY A 151 11.58 -4.84 -2.84
C GLY A 151 13.01 -5.29 -3.09
N PHE A 152 13.67 -4.78 -4.15
CA PHE A 152 15.08 -5.07 -4.42
C PHE A 152 16.02 -4.56 -3.34
N ALA A 153 15.77 -3.36 -2.80
CA ALA A 153 16.55 -2.84 -1.69
C ALA A 153 16.49 -3.76 -0.46
N ASN A 154 15.30 -4.30 -0.14
CA ASN A 154 15.14 -5.27 0.95
C ASN A 154 15.82 -6.61 0.67
N ILE A 155 15.80 -7.10 -0.58
CA ILE A 155 16.54 -8.31 -0.97
C ILE A 155 18.04 -8.10 -0.74
N LEU A 156 18.59 -7.00 -1.25
CA LEU A 156 20.01 -6.68 -1.09
C LEU A 156 20.38 -6.46 0.38
N GLY A 157 19.54 -5.76 1.14
CA GLY A 157 19.72 -5.58 2.59
C GLY A 157 19.71 -6.90 3.35
N GLY A 158 18.73 -7.77 3.08
CA GLY A 158 18.64 -9.10 3.69
C GLY A 158 19.85 -9.98 3.36
N ALA A 159 20.29 -10.00 2.10
CA ALA A 159 21.50 -10.72 1.69
C ALA A 159 22.77 -10.14 2.36
N GLY A 160 22.86 -8.82 2.47
CA GLY A 160 23.95 -8.14 3.18
C GLY A 160 24.03 -8.56 4.64
N ILE A 161 22.90 -8.66 5.34
CA ILE A 161 22.84 -9.16 6.72
C ILE A 161 23.32 -10.61 6.78
N VAL A 162 22.85 -11.50 5.90
CA VAL A 162 23.28 -12.90 5.87
C VAL A 162 24.79 -13.03 5.66
N ILE A 163 25.37 -12.26 4.74
CA ILE A 163 26.81 -12.26 4.47
C ILE A 163 27.58 -11.71 5.68
N ALA A 164 27.11 -10.61 6.28
CA ALA A 164 27.75 -10.02 7.45
C ALA A 164 27.71 -10.97 8.66
N THR A 165 26.59 -11.64 8.89
CA THR A 165 26.45 -12.68 9.92
C THR A 165 27.40 -13.84 9.67
N ALA A 166 27.52 -14.32 8.43
CA ALA A 166 28.45 -15.39 8.09
C ALA A 166 29.93 -14.97 8.24
N ALA A 167 30.25 -13.68 8.06
CA ALA A 167 31.60 -13.15 8.21
C ALA A 167 31.95 -12.81 9.67
N ALA A 168 30.95 -12.53 10.51
CA ALA A 168 31.14 -12.24 11.92
C ALA A 168 31.41 -13.54 12.70
N THR A 169 32.38 -13.53 13.62
CA THR A 169 32.65 -14.64 14.54
C THR A 169 31.63 -14.67 15.69
N THR A 170 30.33 -14.62 15.36
CA THR A 170 29.22 -14.69 16.31
C THR A 170 28.96 -16.14 16.72
N ASN A 171 28.64 -16.39 17.98
CA ASN A 171 28.35 -17.75 18.47
C ASN A 171 26.83 -17.97 18.62
N GLY A 172 26.33 -19.10 18.12
CA GLY A 172 25.02 -19.69 18.46
C GLY A 172 23.80 -18.82 18.14
N ASP A 173 23.22 -18.21 19.17
CA ASP A 173 21.92 -17.52 19.08
C ASP A 173 21.98 -16.24 18.22
N GLN A 174 23.12 -15.54 18.22
CA GLN A 174 23.32 -14.32 17.44
C GLN A 174 23.40 -14.62 15.94
N GLU A 175 24.12 -15.69 15.59
CA GLU A 175 24.25 -16.18 14.21
C GLU A 175 22.89 -16.60 13.66
N THR A 176 22.15 -17.39 14.44
CA THR A 176 20.78 -17.82 14.10
C THR A 176 19.86 -16.62 13.89
N THR A 177 19.91 -15.63 14.79
CA THR A 177 19.10 -14.41 14.71
C THR A 177 19.43 -13.61 13.44
N GLY A 178 20.71 -13.44 13.11
CA GLY A 178 21.14 -12.75 11.89
C GLY A 178 20.64 -13.42 10.62
N TYR A 179 20.74 -14.75 10.54
CA TYR A 179 20.21 -15.51 9.40
C TYR A 179 18.70 -15.43 9.28
N VAL A 180 17.96 -15.51 10.40
CA VAL A 180 16.50 -15.38 10.40
C VAL A 180 16.08 -13.98 9.94
N ILE A 181 16.67 -12.93 10.52
CA ILE A 181 16.34 -11.54 10.14
C ILE A 181 16.67 -11.29 8.66
N GLY A 182 17.87 -11.66 8.21
CA GLY A 182 18.30 -11.48 6.83
C GLY A 182 17.41 -12.23 5.84
N SER A 183 17.04 -13.47 6.16
CA SER A 183 16.15 -14.30 5.32
C SER A 183 14.72 -13.77 5.28
N VAL A 184 14.17 -13.35 6.43
CA VAL A 184 12.82 -12.75 6.49
C VAL A 184 12.78 -11.44 5.71
N LEU A 185 13.77 -10.56 5.91
CA LEU A 185 13.85 -9.30 5.18
C LEU A 185 13.98 -9.51 3.67
N GLY A 186 14.87 -10.43 3.26
CA GLY A 186 15.06 -10.78 1.86
C GLY A 186 13.82 -11.42 1.23
N GLY A 187 13.16 -12.33 1.95
CA GLY A 187 11.92 -12.98 1.53
C GLY A 187 10.76 -12.00 1.40
N LEU A 188 10.58 -11.10 2.36
CA LEU A 188 9.58 -10.02 2.28
C LEU A 188 9.89 -9.06 1.12
N GLY A 189 11.16 -8.74 0.89
CA GLY A 189 11.61 -7.96 -0.26
C GLY A 189 11.23 -8.62 -1.59
N LEU A 190 11.48 -9.92 -1.72
CA LEU A 190 11.12 -10.71 -2.90
C LEU A 190 9.60 -10.74 -3.12
N LEU A 191 8.82 -11.06 -2.07
CA LEU A 191 7.36 -11.05 -2.18
C LEU A 191 6.81 -9.68 -2.59
N HIS A 192 7.37 -8.60 -2.03
CA HIS A 192 6.97 -7.25 -2.37
C HIS A 192 7.35 -6.85 -3.80
N ALA A 193 8.55 -7.24 -4.27
CA ALA A 193 9.00 -7.03 -5.64
C ALA A 193 8.14 -7.81 -6.64
N LEU A 194 7.94 -9.11 -6.43
CA LEU A 194 7.06 -9.95 -7.25
C LEU A 194 5.65 -9.37 -7.28
N LYS A 195 5.13 -8.96 -6.12
CA LYS A 195 3.80 -8.35 -6.05
C LYS A 195 3.70 -7.10 -6.92
N SER A 196 4.72 -6.26 -6.87
CA SER A 196 4.77 -5.01 -7.61
C SER A 196 5.05 -5.23 -9.11
N ILE A 197 5.71 -6.32 -9.50
CA ILE A 197 5.92 -6.63 -10.93
C ILE A 197 4.65 -7.17 -11.57
N PHE A 198 4.01 -8.15 -10.92
CA PHE A 198 2.96 -8.95 -11.55
C PHE A 198 1.54 -8.47 -11.29
N TRP A 199 1.27 -7.79 -10.17
CA TRP A 199 -0.08 -7.30 -9.88
C TRP A 199 -0.19 -5.81 -10.18
N PRO A 200 -1.06 -5.41 -11.12
CA PRO A 200 -1.38 -4.01 -11.33
C PRO A 200 -1.94 -3.41 -10.05
N SER A 201 -1.66 -2.13 -9.79
CA SER A 201 -2.23 -1.42 -8.64
C SER A 201 -3.75 -1.35 -8.76
N ARG A 202 -4.42 -1.07 -7.64
CA ARG A 202 -5.89 -0.93 -7.63
C ARG A 202 -6.35 0.16 -8.61
N GLY A 203 -5.68 1.33 -8.62
CA GLY A 203 -5.98 2.42 -9.54
C GLY A 203 -5.86 2.00 -11.01
N GLU A 204 -4.78 1.31 -11.38
CA GLU A 204 -4.59 0.83 -12.76
C GLU A 204 -5.64 -0.19 -13.19
N ARG A 205 -6.04 -1.11 -12.30
CA ARG A 205 -7.11 -2.08 -12.63
C ARG A 205 -8.45 -1.38 -12.84
N VAL A 206 -8.77 -0.41 -11.99
CA VAL A 206 -10.04 0.33 -12.11
C VAL A 206 -10.06 1.20 -13.35
N TRP A 207 -8.96 1.90 -13.66
CA TRP A 207 -8.84 2.66 -14.91
C TRP A 207 -8.96 1.77 -16.14
N ARG A 208 -8.35 0.58 -16.12
CA ARG A 208 -8.51 -0.40 -17.20
C ARG A 208 -9.95 -0.87 -17.34
N GLN A 209 -10.63 -1.23 -16.25
CA GLN A 209 -12.04 -1.62 -16.25
C GLN A 209 -12.94 -0.50 -16.82
N TYR A 210 -12.64 0.75 -16.46
CA TYR A 210 -13.34 1.92 -16.99
C TYR A 210 -13.26 2.01 -18.52
N LEU A 211 -12.04 1.87 -19.06
CA LEU A 211 -11.79 1.91 -20.50
C LEU A 211 -12.38 0.71 -21.24
N GLU A 212 -12.26 -0.48 -20.68
CA GLU A 212 -12.82 -1.72 -21.24
C GLU A 212 -14.36 -1.72 -21.23
N GLY A 213 -14.97 -0.86 -20.41
CA GLY A 213 -16.41 -0.82 -20.23
C GLY A 213 -16.96 -2.00 -19.43
N ASP A 214 -16.08 -2.70 -18.72
CA ASP A 214 -16.43 -3.73 -17.76
C ASP A 214 -17.12 -3.06 -16.57
N MET A 215 -18.44 -2.94 -16.67
CA MET A 215 -19.28 -2.57 -15.55
C MET A 215 -19.04 -3.59 -14.45
N PRO A 216 -18.70 -3.17 -13.21
CA PRO A 216 -18.57 -4.12 -12.12
C PRO A 216 -19.91 -4.84 -12.00
N GLU A 217 -19.94 -6.13 -12.34
CA GLU A 217 -21.06 -7.01 -12.04
C GLU A 217 -21.45 -6.71 -10.59
N ALA A 218 -22.75 -6.57 -10.31
CA ALA A 218 -23.29 -6.52 -8.96
C ALA A 218 -23.01 -7.87 -8.28
N ARG A 219 -21.74 -8.16 -8.01
CA ARG A 219 -21.30 -9.32 -7.27
C ARG A 219 -21.75 -9.08 -5.86
N ALA A 220 -22.51 -10.05 -5.34
CA ALA A 220 -22.82 -10.17 -3.92
C ALA A 220 -21.57 -9.76 -3.12
N SER A 221 -21.66 -8.62 -2.44
CA SER A 221 -20.55 -8.08 -1.68
C SER A 221 -20.46 -8.88 -0.40
N VAL A 222 -19.47 -9.77 -0.30
CA VAL A 222 -19.18 -10.43 0.98
C VAL A 222 -18.57 -9.38 1.89
N THR A 223 -19.35 -8.89 2.85
CA THR A 223 -18.85 -8.01 3.90
C THR A 223 -18.22 -8.89 4.96
N VAL A 224 -16.89 -8.79 5.12
CA VAL A 224 -16.16 -9.45 6.21
C VAL A 224 -15.94 -8.43 7.31
N GLU A 225 -16.76 -8.51 8.35
CA GLU A 225 -16.63 -7.70 9.55
C GLU A 225 -15.68 -8.41 10.54
N VAL A 226 -14.60 -7.72 10.90
CA VAL A 226 -13.64 -8.22 11.87
C VAL A 226 -14.02 -7.64 13.23
N VAL A 227 -14.66 -8.44 14.09
CA VAL A 227 -15.10 -7.99 15.41
C VAL A 227 -14.11 -8.48 16.46
N PRO A 228 -13.45 -7.58 17.22
CA PRO A 228 -12.64 -8.00 18.37
C PRO A 228 -13.58 -8.59 19.44
N SER A 229 -13.30 -9.82 19.86
CA SER A 229 -14.03 -10.51 20.92
C SER A 229 -13.14 -10.58 22.14
N VAL A 230 -13.54 -9.89 23.22
CA VAL A 230 -12.87 -9.98 24.52
C VAL A 230 -13.79 -10.74 25.45
N SER A 231 -13.37 -11.92 25.89
CA SER A 231 -13.98 -12.66 26.99
C SER A 231 -13.04 -12.63 28.21
N PRO A 232 -13.55 -12.90 29.42
CA PRO A 232 -12.73 -13.00 30.63
C PRO A 232 -11.60 -14.04 30.54
N GLU A 233 -11.72 -14.99 29.62
CA GLU A 233 -10.82 -16.15 29.49
C GLU A 233 -9.96 -16.11 28.23
N ASN A 234 -10.34 -15.33 27.20
CA ASN A 234 -9.62 -15.23 25.93
C ASN A 234 -9.86 -13.90 25.22
N ALA A 235 -8.82 -13.38 24.56
CA ALA A 235 -8.93 -12.34 23.54
C ALA A 235 -8.79 -12.99 22.16
N GLY A 236 -9.75 -12.74 21.27
CA GLY A 236 -9.79 -13.33 19.94
C GLY A 236 -10.32 -12.35 18.89
N VAL A 237 -10.14 -12.73 17.63
CA VAL A 237 -10.66 -11.99 16.47
C VAL A 237 -11.74 -12.85 15.81
N THR A 238 -12.97 -12.36 15.73
CA THR A 238 -14.07 -13.04 15.04
C THR A 238 -14.24 -12.46 13.64
N LEU A 239 -14.36 -13.33 12.64
CA LEU A 239 -14.68 -12.96 11.27
C LEU A 239 -16.17 -13.25 11.02
N LEU A 240 -16.96 -12.20 10.87
CA LEU A 240 -18.36 -12.27 10.47
C LEU A 240 -18.47 -11.99 8.98
N GLY A 241 -19.00 -12.94 8.22
CA GLY A 241 -19.30 -12.76 6.79
C GLY A 241 -20.80 -12.60 6.57
N SER A 242 -21.24 -11.52 5.91
CA SER A 242 -22.59 -11.42 5.37
C SER A 242 -22.56 -11.50 3.84
N PHE A 243 -23.51 -12.24 3.25
CA PHE A 243 -23.66 -12.43 1.80
C PHE A 243 -24.78 -11.55 1.24
#